data_AF-A0A9X5Z1I0-F1
#
_entry.id   AF-A0A9X5Z1I0-F1
#
_cell.length_a   1.000
_cell.length_b   1.000
_cell.length_c   1.000
_cell.angle_alpha   90.00
_cell.angle_beta   90.00
_cell.angle_gamma   90.00
#
_symmetry.space_group_name_H-M   'P 1'
#
loop_
_entity.id
_entity.type
_entity.pdbx_description
1 polymer ?
#
loop_
_entity_poly.entity_id
_entity_poly.type
_entity_poly.pdbx_seq_one_letter_code
_entity_poly.pdbx_strand_id
1 'polypeptide(L)'
;MPVIQRPFEAAGERAVGEPYPRRTAARSGAPGNWAYEEYLQEKDAYKGERRDRHARAITVTALLAVAFGLVLTLLVASGLRAPLQVAVPIGGLVTVTWMLVGARRFYATVPEIEAWRRAATAQRRTARVLGQLRRSGYAVLHDRTIPGAARVLHHLVVGPSGVHVLTDHPGSGELRYHPDGVWLQSVPLRGILANTAALADEVTRQLAEVTPRPAVEPILVAVDATVLWRDGAVDGVTVLGLRDLVPHVLHARPRLTASQVAHLAQTANRLFPPAASRADHTVTIDGAECAALTGLLREIKDRGGDARPVLSELGRLADYLDGRRYASSPTDSATRGSGSRRRSSRWRTQALASSTTSTSGVRRRAYRRI
;
A
#
# COMPACT_ATOMS: atom_id res chain seq x y z
N MET A 1 9.21 14.90 -49.15
CA MET A 1 8.11 14.46 -48.25
C MET A 1 7.17 13.56 -49.02
N PRO A 2 6.90 12.35 -48.52
CA PRO A 2 5.56 11.78 -48.65
C PRO A 2 5.03 11.29 -47.31
N VAL A 3 3.75 11.59 -47.09
CA VAL A 3 2.91 11.18 -45.97
C VAL A 3 2.62 9.69 -46.11
N ILE A 4 3.10 8.87 -45.18
CA ILE A 4 2.71 7.46 -45.08
C ILE A 4 1.49 7.38 -44.14
N GLN A 5 0.30 7.31 -44.74
CA GLN A 5 -0.92 6.89 -44.06
C GLN A 5 -0.77 5.42 -43.63
N ARG A 6 -0.88 5.14 -42.32
CA ARG A 6 -1.04 3.77 -41.82
C ARG A 6 -2.52 3.37 -41.84
N PRO A 7 -2.86 2.13 -42.25
CA PRO A 7 -4.23 1.67 -42.24
C PRO A 7 -4.72 1.47 -40.80
N PHE A 8 -5.97 1.87 -40.58
CA PHE A 8 -6.75 1.63 -39.38
C PHE A 8 -7.12 0.14 -39.34
N GLU A 9 -6.31 -0.67 -38.66
CA GLU A 9 -6.67 -2.07 -38.39
C GLU A 9 -7.84 -2.14 -37.41
N ALA A 10 -8.88 -2.85 -37.84
CA ALA A 10 -10.12 -3.05 -37.14
C ALA A 10 -9.89 -3.62 -35.73
N ALA A 11 -10.52 -2.97 -34.74
CA ALA A 11 -10.61 -3.48 -33.39
C ALA A 11 -11.41 -4.79 -33.40
N GLY A 12 -10.69 -5.92 -33.30
CA GLY A 12 -11.28 -7.23 -33.09
C GLY A 12 -12.13 -7.24 -31.82
N GLU A 13 -13.36 -7.68 -32.00
CA GLU A 13 -14.38 -7.93 -30.99
C GLU A 13 -13.83 -8.85 -29.90
N ARG A 14 -13.57 -8.30 -28.70
CA ARG A 14 -13.03 -9.06 -27.57
C ARG A 14 -14.14 -9.77 -26.83
N ALA A 15 -13.99 -11.08 -26.65
CA ALA A 15 -14.85 -11.88 -25.81
C ALA A 15 -14.87 -11.35 -24.36
N VAL A 16 -16.08 -11.25 -23.80
CA VAL A 16 -16.33 -10.88 -22.40
C VAL A 16 -15.80 -12.01 -21.51
N GLY A 17 -14.64 -11.81 -20.88
CA GLY A 17 -14.09 -12.76 -19.90
C GLY A 17 -12.57 -12.91 -19.88
N GLU A 18 -11.82 -12.38 -20.85
CA GLU A 18 -10.36 -12.47 -20.79
C GLU A 18 -9.76 -11.53 -19.74
N PRO A 19 -8.93 -12.03 -18.81
CA PRO A 19 -8.23 -11.20 -17.85
C PRO A 19 -7.24 -10.28 -18.59
N TYR A 20 -7.24 -9.00 -18.21
CA TYR A 20 -6.31 -8.00 -18.74
C TYR A 20 -4.86 -8.53 -18.62
N PRO A 21 -4.04 -8.46 -19.69
CA PRO A 21 -2.66 -8.96 -19.61
C PRO A 21 -1.93 -8.28 -18.44
N ARG A 22 -1.55 -9.09 -17.44
CA ARG A 22 -0.92 -8.62 -16.21
C ARG A 22 0.43 -8.01 -16.54
N ARG A 23 0.50 -6.69 -16.37
CA ARG A 23 1.71 -5.87 -16.52
C ARG A 23 2.59 -5.90 -15.25
N THR A 24 2.78 -7.07 -14.62
CA THR A 24 3.19 -7.17 -13.20
C THR A 24 4.70 -7.34 -12.95
N ALA A 25 5.43 -8.10 -13.78
CA ALA A 25 6.86 -8.36 -13.49
C ALA A 25 7.80 -7.15 -13.74
N ALA A 26 7.44 -6.23 -14.65
CA ALA A 26 8.36 -5.17 -15.11
C ALA A 26 8.40 -3.91 -14.22
N ARG A 27 7.72 -3.91 -13.05
CA ARG A 27 7.54 -2.69 -12.23
C ARG A 27 7.80 -2.84 -10.72
N SER A 28 8.20 -4.01 -10.24
CA SER A 28 8.59 -4.20 -8.84
C SER A 28 9.73 -3.23 -8.45
N GLY A 29 9.55 -2.47 -7.37
CA GLY A 29 10.53 -1.47 -6.92
C GLY A 29 10.53 -0.15 -7.70
N ALA A 30 9.54 0.09 -8.57
CA ALA A 30 9.30 1.41 -9.14
C ALA A 30 8.60 2.32 -8.11
N PRO A 31 8.89 3.63 -8.06
CA PRO A 31 8.38 4.51 -7.01
C PRO A 31 6.86 4.62 -7.02
N GLY A 32 6.25 4.34 -5.88
CA GLY A 32 4.80 4.37 -5.68
C GLY A 32 4.04 3.43 -6.60
N ASN A 33 4.63 2.28 -6.91
CA ASN A 33 3.94 1.20 -7.59
C ASN A 33 3.07 0.44 -6.58
N TRP A 34 3.61 0.11 -5.39
CA TRP A 34 2.87 -0.63 -4.36
C TRP A 34 1.58 0.08 -3.95
N ALA A 35 1.65 1.39 -3.62
CA ALA A 35 0.46 2.16 -3.27
C ALA A 35 -0.54 2.32 -4.43
N TYR A 36 -0.05 2.32 -5.67
CA TYR A 36 -0.93 2.41 -6.84
C TYR A 36 -1.65 1.08 -7.12
N GLU A 37 -1.02 -0.05 -6.81
CA GLU A 37 -1.64 -1.36 -6.93
C GLU A 37 -2.69 -1.58 -5.85
N GLU A 38 -2.44 -1.17 -4.60
CA GLU A 38 -3.46 -1.13 -3.54
C GLU A 38 -4.67 -0.26 -3.97
N TYR A 39 -4.42 0.91 -4.59
CA TYR A 39 -5.49 1.71 -5.19
C TYR A 39 -6.30 0.94 -6.25
N LEU A 40 -5.64 0.20 -7.14
CA LEU A 40 -6.34 -0.57 -8.18
C LEU A 40 -7.17 -1.71 -7.57
N GLN A 41 -6.60 -2.43 -6.61
CA GLN A 41 -7.26 -3.54 -5.93
C GLN A 41 -8.48 -3.07 -5.15
N GLU A 42 -8.34 -2.05 -4.31
CA GLU A 42 -9.46 -1.49 -3.54
C GLU A 42 -10.53 -0.91 -4.46
N LYS A 43 -10.12 -0.26 -5.55
CA LYS A 43 -11.08 0.22 -6.56
C LYS A 43 -11.83 -0.94 -7.23
N ASP A 44 -11.18 -2.06 -7.51
CA ASP A 44 -11.81 -3.20 -8.17
C ASP A 44 -12.67 -4.02 -7.20
N ALA A 45 -12.26 -4.19 -5.94
CA ALA A 45 -13.09 -4.72 -4.85
C ALA A 45 -14.33 -3.85 -4.64
N TYR A 46 -14.14 -2.53 -4.58
CA TYR A 46 -15.23 -1.57 -4.48
C TYR A 46 -16.18 -1.62 -5.68
N LYS A 47 -15.67 -1.80 -6.92
CA LYS A 47 -16.50 -2.02 -8.11
C LYS A 47 -17.28 -3.35 -8.06
N GLY A 48 -16.68 -4.40 -7.51
CA GLY A 48 -17.31 -5.70 -7.30
C GLY A 48 -18.49 -5.59 -6.34
N GLU A 49 -18.25 -5.03 -5.14
CA GLU A 49 -19.31 -4.78 -4.15
C GLU A 49 -20.41 -3.84 -4.67
N ARG A 50 -20.02 -2.86 -5.50
CA ARG A 50 -20.93 -1.97 -6.21
C ARG A 50 -21.93 -2.80 -7.03
N ARG A 51 -21.47 -3.64 -7.96
CA ARG A 51 -22.33 -4.33 -8.94
C ARG A 51 -23.52 -5.08 -8.31
N ASP A 52 -23.34 -5.69 -7.14
CA ASP A 52 -24.38 -6.47 -6.46
C ASP A 52 -25.35 -5.61 -5.62
N ARG A 53 -24.86 -4.55 -4.98
CA ARG A 53 -25.73 -3.59 -4.27
C ARG A 53 -26.43 -2.61 -5.22
N HIS A 54 -25.90 -2.41 -6.43
CA HIS A 54 -26.33 -1.43 -7.43
C HIS A 54 -27.76 -1.59 -7.92
N ALA A 55 -28.13 -2.81 -8.34
CA ALA A 55 -29.45 -3.02 -8.90
C ALA A 55 -30.53 -2.69 -7.87
N ARG A 56 -30.32 -3.07 -6.60
CA ARG A 56 -31.31 -2.85 -5.54
C ARG A 56 -31.33 -1.42 -5.04
N ALA A 57 -30.17 -0.81 -4.75
CA ALA A 57 -30.11 0.55 -4.21
C ALA A 57 -30.58 1.61 -5.22
N ILE A 58 -30.23 1.47 -6.50
CA ILE A 58 -30.69 2.40 -7.55
C ILE A 58 -32.20 2.25 -7.75
N THR A 59 -32.70 1.01 -7.82
CA THR A 59 -34.14 0.76 -7.97
C THR A 59 -34.93 1.33 -6.80
N VAL A 60 -34.52 1.08 -5.56
CA VAL A 60 -35.20 1.62 -4.37
C VAL A 60 -35.13 3.15 -4.32
N THR A 61 -33.97 3.75 -4.59
CA THR A 61 -33.82 5.22 -4.56
C THR A 61 -34.66 5.88 -5.66
N ALA A 62 -34.70 5.29 -6.85
CA ALA A 62 -35.53 5.78 -7.96
C ALA A 62 -37.02 5.67 -7.62
N LEU A 63 -37.46 4.54 -7.04
CA LEU A 63 -38.84 4.35 -6.60
C LEU A 63 -39.25 5.38 -5.53
N LEU A 64 -38.40 5.63 -4.55
CA LEU A 64 -38.65 6.64 -3.51
C LEU A 64 -38.70 8.06 -4.10
N ALA A 65 -37.81 8.41 -5.03
CA ALA A 65 -37.79 9.72 -5.69
C ALA A 65 -39.04 9.95 -6.56
N VAL A 66 -39.54 8.91 -7.25
CA VAL A 66 -40.78 8.96 -8.02
C VAL A 66 -41.99 9.10 -7.10
N ALA A 67 -42.06 8.29 -6.03
CA ALA A 67 -43.14 8.38 -5.05
C ALA A 67 -43.22 9.77 -4.42
N PHE A 68 -42.08 10.35 -4.05
CA PHE A 68 -42.04 11.69 -3.47
C PHE A 68 -42.44 12.79 -4.47
N GLY A 69 -41.99 12.70 -5.73
CA GLY A 69 -42.41 13.63 -6.77
C GLY A 69 -43.91 13.58 -7.05
N LEU A 70 -44.50 12.38 -7.05
CA LEU A 70 -45.94 12.18 -7.18
C LEU A 70 -46.71 12.79 -6.00
N VAL A 71 -46.28 12.52 -4.77
CA VAL A 71 -46.89 13.12 -3.57
C VAL A 71 -46.82 14.65 -3.63
N LEU A 72 -45.66 15.21 -4.01
CA LEU A 72 -45.51 16.66 -4.13
C LEU A 72 -46.40 17.25 -5.23
N THR A 73 -46.50 16.57 -6.37
CA THR A 73 -47.41 16.97 -7.47
C THR A 73 -48.85 17.02 -6.99
N LEU A 74 -49.32 15.98 -6.30
CA LEU A 74 -50.65 15.89 -5.73
C LEU A 74 -50.90 16.98 -4.69
N LEU A 75 -49.92 17.25 -3.83
CA LEU A 75 -50.03 18.25 -2.75
C LEU A 75 -50.08 19.68 -3.31
N VAL A 76 -49.32 19.98 -4.36
CA VAL A 76 -49.38 21.29 -5.06
C VAL A 76 -50.71 21.44 -5.83
N ALA A 77 -51.15 20.40 -6.53
CA ALA A 77 -52.40 20.43 -7.29
C ALA A 77 -53.64 20.56 -6.39
N SER A 78 -53.68 19.85 -5.26
CA SER A 78 -54.83 19.83 -4.34
C SER A 78 -54.78 20.94 -3.29
N GLY A 79 -53.62 21.13 -2.64
CA GLY A 79 -53.46 22.06 -1.53
C GLY A 79 -53.41 23.52 -1.97
N LEU A 80 -52.71 23.82 -3.07
CA LEU A 80 -52.63 25.17 -3.64
C LEU A 80 -53.63 25.41 -4.77
N ARG A 81 -54.45 24.41 -5.14
CA ARG A 81 -55.36 24.46 -6.31
C ARG A 81 -54.67 24.91 -7.59
N ALA A 82 -53.37 24.64 -7.72
CA ALA A 82 -52.60 25.02 -8.89
C ALA A 82 -53.02 24.16 -10.09
N PRO A 83 -53.07 24.72 -11.31
CA PRO A 83 -53.32 23.92 -12.50
C PRO A 83 -52.23 22.87 -12.69
N LEU A 84 -52.60 21.71 -13.24
CA LEU A 84 -51.67 20.58 -13.45
C LEU A 84 -50.43 20.97 -14.26
N GLN A 85 -50.56 21.96 -15.16
CA GLN A 85 -49.46 22.53 -15.94
C GLN A 85 -48.33 23.11 -15.06
N VAL A 86 -48.63 23.52 -13.82
CA VAL A 86 -47.66 24.05 -12.85
C VAL A 86 -47.24 22.96 -11.84
N ALA A 87 -48.16 22.11 -11.40
CA ALA A 87 -47.86 21.08 -10.39
C ALA A 87 -46.90 19.99 -10.91
N VAL A 88 -47.09 19.52 -12.15
CA VAL A 88 -46.27 18.46 -12.77
C VAL A 88 -44.80 18.84 -12.92
N PRO A 89 -44.41 20.02 -13.47
CA PRO A 89 -42.99 20.37 -13.59
C PRO A 89 -42.31 20.54 -12.23
N ILE A 90 -43.02 21.01 -11.19
CA ILE A 90 -42.48 21.13 -9.83
C ILE A 90 -42.16 19.74 -9.26
N GLY A 91 -43.09 18.79 -9.36
CA GLY A 91 -42.87 17.41 -8.92
C GLY A 91 -41.73 16.73 -9.69
N GLY A 92 -41.72 16.90 -11.02
CA GLY A 92 -40.66 16.38 -11.89
C GLY A 92 -39.27 16.92 -11.54
N LEU A 93 -39.16 18.23 -11.28
CA LEU A 93 -37.90 18.87 -10.89
C LEU A 93 -37.37 18.29 -9.56
N VAL A 94 -38.24 18.06 -8.58
CA VAL A 94 -37.85 17.47 -7.30
C VAL A 94 -37.40 16.02 -7.46
N THR A 95 -38.09 15.21 -8.26
CA THR A 95 -37.66 13.83 -8.57
C THR A 95 -36.29 13.82 -9.24
N VAL A 96 -36.08 14.66 -10.28
CA VAL A 96 -34.79 14.76 -10.97
C VAL A 96 -33.69 15.22 -10.01
N THR A 97 -33.96 16.22 -9.18
CA THR A 97 -33.01 16.74 -8.20
C THR A 97 -32.62 15.66 -7.18
N TRP A 98 -33.60 14.92 -6.65
CA TRP A 98 -33.34 13.83 -5.72
C TRP A 98 -32.52 12.72 -6.39
N MET A 99 -32.87 12.34 -7.63
CA MET A 99 -32.13 11.36 -8.40
C MET A 99 -30.69 11.81 -8.65
N LEU A 100 -30.46 13.10 -8.93
CA LEU A 100 -29.14 13.69 -9.14
C LEU A 100 -28.31 13.75 -7.84
N VAL A 101 -28.92 14.12 -6.71
CA VAL A 101 -28.28 14.13 -5.38
C VAL A 101 -27.94 12.72 -4.93
N GLY A 102 -28.86 11.78 -5.11
CA GLY A 102 -28.64 10.35 -4.90
C GLY A 102 -27.47 9.87 -5.74
N ALA A 103 -27.52 10.06 -7.05
CA ALA A 103 -26.44 9.73 -7.97
C ALA A 103 -25.11 10.35 -7.51
N ARG A 104 -25.05 11.65 -7.20
CA ARG A 104 -23.82 12.31 -6.74
C ARG A 104 -23.26 11.68 -5.46
N ARG A 105 -24.11 11.40 -4.46
CA ARG A 105 -23.66 10.72 -3.22
C ARG A 105 -23.21 9.29 -3.48
N PHE A 106 -23.83 8.59 -4.43
CA PHE A 106 -23.48 7.22 -4.82
C PHE A 106 -22.26 7.12 -5.76
N TYR A 107 -21.97 8.15 -6.56
CA TYR A 107 -20.82 8.19 -7.49
C TYR A 107 -19.58 8.86 -6.89
N ALA A 108 -19.69 9.47 -5.70
CA ALA A 108 -18.52 9.96 -4.98
C ALA A 108 -17.60 8.77 -4.64
N THR A 109 -16.37 8.79 -5.15
CA THR A 109 -15.33 7.82 -4.80
C THR A 109 -15.07 7.84 -3.31
N VAL A 110 -14.95 6.66 -2.70
CA VAL A 110 -14.65 6.53 -1.27
C VAL A 110 -13.32 7.25 -0.97
N PRO A 111 -13.28 8.19 -0.02
CA PRO A 111 -12.10 9.00 0.27
C PRO A 111 -10.82 8.20 0.56
N GLU A 112 -10.98 7.00 1.11
CA GLU A 112 -9.91 6.04 1.41
C GLU A 112 -9.23 5.48 0.15
N ILE A 113 -10.00 5.11 -0.87
CA ILE A 113 -9.45 4.62 -2.14
C ILE A 113 -8.63 5.73 -2.82
N GLU A 114 -9.15 6.96 -2.86
CA GLU A 114 -8.39 8.09 -3.42
C GLU A 114 -7.19 8.48 -2.54
N ALA A 115 -7.13 8.09 -1.27
CA ALA A 115 -5.94 8.27 -0.44
C ALA A 115 -4.74 7.45 -0.97
N TRP A 116 -4.97 6.21 -1.41
CA TRP A 116 -3.92 5.38 -2.03
C TRP A 116 -3.37 5.99 -3.32
N ARG A 117 -4.25 6.53 -4.17
CA ARG A 117 -3.83 7.23 -5.39
C ARG A 117 -3.01 8.48 -5.09
N ARG A 118 -3.41 9.26 -4.08
CA ARG A 118 -2.67 10.43 -3.62
C ARG A 118 -1.30 10.03 -3.05
N ALA A 119 -1.23 8.97 -2.23
CA ALA A 119 0.03 8.43 -1.71
C ALA A 119 0.99 8.01 -2.83
N ALA A 120 0.52 7.25 -3.82
CA ALA A 120 1.33 6.87 -4.98
C ALA A 120 1.85 8.09 -5.76
N THR A 121 1.02 9.13 -5.90
CA THR A 121 1.41 10.37 -6.57
C THR A 121 2.49 11.12 -5.79
N ALA A 122 2.37 11.17 -4.47
CA ALA A 122 3.34 11.79 -3.58
C ALA A 122 4.71 11.07 -3.63
N GLN A 123 4.72 9.74 -3.51
CA GLN A 123 5.93 8.91 -3.66
C GLN A 123 6.63 9.15 -5.02
N ARG A 124 5.87 9.26 -6.12
CA ARG A 124 6.45 9.57 -7.45
C ARG A 124 7.01 10.98 -7.56
N ARG A 125 6.47 11.96 -6.82
CA ARG A 125 7.03 13.33 -6.74
C ARG A 125 8.35 13.32 -5.99
N THR A 126 8.39 12.66 -4.84
CA THR A 126 9.61 12.50 -4.04
C THR A 126 10.70 11.78 -4.82
N ALA A 127 10.38 10.66 -5.47
CA ALA A 127 11.33 9.92 -6.29
C ALA A 127 11.97 10.75 -7.41
N ARG A 128 11.20 11.66 -8.05
CA ARG A 128 11.74 12.56 -9.08
C ARG A 128 12.80 13.50 -8.54
N VAL A 129 12.58 14.03 -7.33
CA VAL A 129 13.54 14.91 -6.66
C VAL A 129 14.76 14.13 -6.19
N LEU A 130 14.56 12.94 -5.61
CA LEU A 130 15.66 12.05 -5.19
C LEU A 130 16.55 11.59 -6.34
N GLY A 131 16.04 11.56 -7.57
CA GLY A 131 16.84 11.24 -8.77
C GLY A 131 18.06 12.16 -8.94
N GLN A 132 18.04 13.37 -8.39
CA GLN A 132 19.16 14.31 -8.41
C GLN A 132 20.36 13.82 -7.58
N LEU A 133 20.12 13.10 -6.48
CA LEU A 133 21.17 12.61 -5.58
C LEU A 133 22.09 11.56 -6.23
N ARG A 134 21.61 10.89 -7.29
CA ARG A 134 22.38 9.85 -8.00
C ARG A 134 23.69 10.37 -8.58
N ARG A 135 23.71 11.64 -9.01
CA ARG A 135 24.93 12.29 -9.54
C ARG A 135 25.94 12.62 -8.44
N SER A 136 25.51 12.67 -7.19
CA SER A 136 26.33 12.97 -6.02
C SER A 136 26.79 11.71 -5.26
N GLY A 137 26.74 10.54 -5.91
CA GLY A 137 27.20 9.28 -5.32
C GLY A 137 26.21 8.59 -4.38
N TYR A 138 24.92 8.96 -4.43
CA TYR A 138 23.88 8.28 -3.65
C TYR A 138 23.18 7.20 -4.49
N ALA A 139 22.87 6.07 -3.87
CA ALA A 139 21.94 5.07 -4.38
C ALA A 139 20.55 5.31 -3.78
N VAL A 140 19.50 5.22 -4.61
CA VAL A 140 18.11 5.38 -4.18
C VAL A 140 17.34 4.12 -4.51
N LEU A 141 16.77 3.49 -3.50
CA LEU A 141 15.99 2.27 -3.59
C LEU A 141 14.53 2.61 -3.26
N HIS A 142 13.63 2.44 -4.22
CA HIS A 142 12.21 2.72 -4.03
C HIS A 142 11.42 1.44 -3.76
N ASP A 143 10.26 1.59 -3.10
CA ASP A 143 9.27 0.55 -2.83
C ASP A 143 9.93 -0.76 -2.38
N ARG A 144 10.47 -0.79 -1.15
CA ARG A 144 11.22 -1.95 -0.62
C ARG A 144 10.50 -2.63 0.52
N THR A 145 10.44 -3.95 0.48
CA THR A 145 9.88 -4.73 1.58
C THR A 145 10.90 -4.87 2.69
N ILE A 146 10.42 -4.80 3.93
CA ILE A 146 11.18 -5.19 5.09
C ILE A 146 10.93 -6.67 5.38
N PRO A 147 11.94 -7.55 5.31
CA PRO A 147 11.76 -8.95 5.68
C PRO A 147 11.27 -9.10 7.13
N GLY A 148 10.26 -9.95 7.33
CA GLY A 148 9.67 -10.17 8.65
C GLY A 148 8.67 -9.09 9.11
N ALA A 149 8.43 -8.05 8.32
CA ALA A 149 7.41 -7.04 8.58
C ALA A 149 6.46 -6.86 7.39
N ALA A 150 5.17 -6.68 7.66
CA ALA A 150 4.16 -6.42 6.63
C ALA A 150 4.17 -4.95 6.14
N ARG A 151 5.35 -4.36 5.98
CA ARG A 151 5.53 -2.92 5.73
C ARG A 151 6.49 -2.68 4.57
N VAL A 152 6.19 -1.64 3.78
CA VAL A 152 6.98 -1.21 2.62
C VAL A 152 7.65 0.13 2.94
N LEU A 153 8.97 0.18 2.73
CA LEU A 153 9.74 1.40 2.67
C LEU A 153 9.41 2.13 1.37
N HIS A 154 8.99 3.40 1.46
CA HIS A 154 8.74 4.18 0.25
C HIS A 154 10.05 4.42 -0.49
N HIS A 155 11.01 5.04 0.20
CA HIS A 155 12.34 5.28 -0.35
C HIS A 155 13.42 5.05 0.71
N LEU A 156 14.49 4.37 0.30
CA LEU A 156 15.71 4.17 1.07
C LEU A 156 16.87 4.79 0.28
N VAL A 157 17.48 5.82 0.84
CA VAL A 157 18.60 6.53 0.21
C VAL A 157 19.89 6.14 0.92
N VAL A 158 20.87 5.66 0.18
CA VAL A 158 22.18 5.24 0.70
C VAL A 158 23.24 6.12 0.08
N GLY A 159 24.06 6.80 0.88
CA GLY A 159 25.11 7.65 0.35
C GLY A 159 26.18 8.02 1.37
N PRO A 160 27.04 9.01 1.05
CA PRO A 160 28.19 9.37 1.87
C PRO A 160 27.83 9.71 3.32
N SER A 161 26.67 10.32 3.57
CA SER A 161 26.23 10.69 4.92
C SER A 161 25.63 9.53 5.74
N GLY A 162 25.36 8.39 5.11
CA GLY A 162 24.71 7.24 5.74
C GLY A 162 23.48 6.77 4.96
N VAL A 163 22.49 6.29 5.69
CA VAL A 163 21.22 5.77 5.17
C VAL A 163 20.08 6.69 5.62
N HIS A 164 19.20 7.04 4.71
CA HIS A 164 18.00 7.83 4.99
C HIS A 164 16.77 7.00 4.66
N VAL A 165 15.87 6.86 5.63
CA VAL A 165 14.59 6.15 5.50
C VAL A 165 13.50 7.19 5.33
N LEU A 166 12.89 7.25 4.15
CA LEU A 166 11.92 8.27 3.82
C LEU A 166 10.51 7.69 3.79
N THR A 167 9.61 8.37 4.49
CA THR A 167 8.15 8.19 4.37
C THR A 167 7.55 9.44 3.73
N ASP A 168 6.57 9.25 2.85
CA ASP A 168 5.87 10.34 2.16
C ASP A 168 4.51 10.58 2.78
N HIS A 169 4.14 11.85 2.95
CA HIS A 169 2.81 12.26 3.37
C HIS A 169 2.15 13.15 2.29
N PRO A 170 1.04 12.69 1.66
CA PRO A 170 0.42 13.37 0.51
C PRO A 170 -0.50 14.56 0.89
N GLY A 171 -0.28 15.20 2.03
CA GLY A 171 -1.12 16.30 2.51
C GLY A 171 -0.62 17.67 2.07
N SER A 172 -1.56 18.59 1.81
CA SER A 172 -1.27 20.00 1.51
C SER A 172 -1.61 20.91 2.68
N GLY A 173 -0.96 22.06 2.77
CA GLY A 173 -1.22 23.06 3.81
C GLY A 173 0.04 23.42 4.57
N GLU A 174 -0.12 23.88 5.80
CA GLU A 174 0.99 24.30 6.64
C GLU A 174 1.17 23.33 7.81
N LEU A 175 2.44 22.99 8.07
CA LEU A 175 2.82 22.21 9.24
C LEU A 175 2.86 23.11 10.47
N ARG A 176 2.05 22.78 11.48
CA ARG A 176 1.97 23.50 12.75
C ARG A 176 2.56 22.66 13.87
N TYR A 177 3.49 23.26 14.60
CA TYR A 177 4.15 22.66 15.75
C TYR A 177 3.48 23.17 17.01
N HIS A 178 2.99 22.27 17.85
CA HIS A 178 2.48 22.60 19.18
C HIS A 178 3.24 21.79 20.24
N PRO A 179 3.16 22.15 21.53
CA PRO A 179 3.82 21.38 22.59
C PRO A 179 3.44 19.90 22.62
N ASP A 180 2.21 19.58 22.18
CA ASP A 180 1.67 18.22 22.19
C ASP A 180 1.98 17.42 20.90
N GLY A 181 2.77 17.99 19.96
CA GLY A 181 3.21 17.30 18.73
C GLY A 181 3.25 18.16 17.45
N VAL A 182 2.96 17.52 16.31
CA VAL A 182 2.94 18.18 15.00
C VAL A 182 1.65 17.88 14.27
N TRP A 183 1.09 18.90 13.64
CA TRP A 183 -0.15 18.83 12.88
C TRP A 183 0.07 19.29 11.45
N LEU A 184 -0.57 18.60 10.52
CA LEU A 184 -0.83 19.16 9.21
C LEU A 184 -2.30 19.55 9.15
N GLN A 185 -2.56 20.84 9.06
CA GLN A 185 -3.92 21.38 9.23
C GLN A 185 -4.54 20.96 10.57
N SER A 186 -5.61 20.16 10.55
CA SER A 186 -6.29 19.63 11.73
C SER A 186 -5.91 18.18 12.04
N VAL A 187 -4.98 17.59 11.30
CA VAL A 187 -4.62 16.17 11.41
C VAL A 187 -3.29 16.02 12.16
N PRO A 188 -3.26 15.32 13.31
CA PRO A 188 -2.01 15.06 14.03
C PRO A 188 -1.12 14.08 13.25
N LEU A 189 0.18 14.34 13.21
CA LEU A 189 1.18 13.52 12.53
C LEU A 189 1.87 12.49 13.42
N ARG A 190 1.52 12.42 14.72
CA ARG A 190 2.15 11.50 15.68
C ARG A 190 2.20 10.04 15.19
N GLY A 191 1.13 9.55 14.57
CA GLY A 191 1.08 8.19 14.03
C GLY A 191 2.07 7.96 12.89
N ILE A 192 2.19 8.91 11.96
CA ILE A 192 3.11 8.78 10.82
C ILE A 192 4.57 9.00 11.24
N LEU A 193 4.83 9.85 12.23
CA LEU A 193 6.15 10.03 12.84
C LEU A 193 6.60 8.74 13.52
N ALA A 194 5.78 8.17 14.41
CA ALA A 194 6.07 6.90 15.07
C ALA A 194 6.28 5.75 14.06
N ASN A 195 5.45 5.71 13.02
CA ASN A 195 5.60 4.76 11.91
C ASN A 195 6.96 4.93 11.23
N THR A 196 7.37 6.16 10.91
CA THR A 196 8.64 6.45 10.23
C THR A 196 9.86 6.10 11.11
N ALA A 197 9.83 6.45 12.39
CA ALA A 197 10.85 6.05 13.35
C ALA A 197 10.99 4.52 13.43
N ALA A 198 9.87 3.81 13.56
CA ALA A 198 9.88 2.34 13.63
C ALA A 198 10.42 1.67 12.35
N LEU A 199 10.24 2.27 11.16
CA LEU A 199 10.85 1.78 9.93
C LEU A 199 12.38 1.96 9.97
N ALA A 200 12.86 3.12 10.43
CA ALA A 200 14.29 3.36 10.57
C ALA A 200 14.95 2.45 11.60
N ASP A 201 14.26 2.15 12.72
CA ASP A 201 14.76 1.20 13.72
C ASP A 201 14.90 -0.21 13.15
N GLU A 202 13.95 -0.64 12.33
CA GLU A 202 14.01 -1.95 11.67
C GLU A 202 15.11 -1.98 10.61
N VAL A 203 15.26 -0.94 9.80
CA VAL A 203 16.40 -0.81 8.87
C VAL A 203 17.74 -0.84 9.62
N THR A 204 17.81 -0.15 10.76
CA THR A 204 18.99 -0.14 11.64
C THR A 204 19.31 -1.54 12.18
N ARG A 205 18.30 -2.31 12.57
CA ARG A 205 18.48 -3.70 13.04
C ARG A 205 18.97 -4.61 11.93
N GLN A 206 18.38 -4.53 10.74
CA GLN A 206 18.76 -5.37 9.59
C GLN A 206 20.18 -5.04 9.08
N LEU A 207 20.64 -3.79 9.25
CA LEU A 207 21.98 -3.34 8.87
C LEU A 207 23.01 -3.42 10.01
N ALA A 208 22.68 -4.02 11.16
CA ALA A 208 23.54 -4.02 12.35
C ALA A 208 24.91 -4.70 12.11
N GLU A 209 24.94 -5.73 11.27
CA GLU A 209 26.16 -6.50 10.95
C GLU A 209 27.01 -5.85 9.84
N VAL A 210 26.54 -4.76 9.22
CA VAL A 210 27.30 -4.08 8.17
C VAL A 210 28.38 -3.21 8.79
N THR A 211 29.62 -3.36 8.31
CA THR A 211 30.78 -2.58 8.79
C THR A 211 31.32 -1.65 7.70
N PRO A 212 31.56 -0.35 7.99
CA PRO A 212 31.19 0.34 9.22
C PRO A 212 29.66 0.45 9.37
N ARG A 213 29.17 0.48 10.62
CA ARG A 213 27.74 0.59 10.89
C ARG A 213 27.21 1.93 10.38
N PRO A 214 26.26 1.93 9.44
CA PRO A 214 25.75 3.19 8.89
C PRO A 214 24.89 3.92 9.92
N ALA A 215 24.97 5.26 9.90
CA ALA A 215 23.95 6.07 10.54
C ALA A 215 22.66 5.97 9.72
N VAL A 216 21.52 5.75 10.39
CA VAL A 216 20.20 5.68 9.76
C VAL A 216 19.38 6.86 10.26
N GLU A 217 18.93 7.72 9.34
CA GLU A 217 18.09 8.88 9.65
C GLU A 217 16.65 8.66 9.12
N PRO A 218 15.63 8.67 9.99
CA PRO A 218 14.23 8.72 9.56
C PRO A 218 13.85 10.12 9.10
N ILE A 219 13.27 10.22 7.91
CA ILE A 219 12.79 11.47 7.30
C ILE A 219 11.32 11.32 6.90
N LEU A 220 10.48 12.23 7.38
CA LEU A 220 9.11 12.40 6.89
C LEU A 220 9.07 13.53 5.86
N VAL A 221 8.71 13.19 4.62
CA VAL A 221 8.56 14.15 3.52
C VAL A 221 7.10 14.58 3.42
N ALA A 222 6.82 15.82 3.82
CA ALA A 222 5.51 16.44 3.62
C ALA A 222 5.45 17.02 2.20
N VAL A 223 4.93 16.24 1.25
CA VAL A 223 5.17 16.45 -0.19
C VAL A 223 4.55 17.74 -0.73
N ASP A 224 3.32 18.03 -0.31
CA ASP A 224 2.56 19.20 -0.78
C ASP A 224 2.34 20.24 0.34
N ALA A 225 3.01 20.07 1.48
CA ALA A 225 2.90 20.97 2.62
C ALA A 225 4.06 21.96 2.68
N THR A 226 3.78 23.13 3.21
CA THR A 226 4.77 24.12 3.62
C THR A 226 5.27 23.76 5.02
N VAL A 227 6.57 23.50 5.13
CA VAL A 227 7.26 23.24 6.39
C VAL A 227 8.08 24.48 6.74
N LEU A 228 7.68 25.19 7.80
CA LEU A 228 8.31 26.45 8.21
C LEU A 228 9.46 26.26 9.20
N TRP A 229 9.43 25.19 9.98
CA TRP A 229 10.49 24.87 10.94
C TRP A 229 11.42 23.80 10.36
N ARG A 230 12.71 24.15 10.23
CA ARG A 230 13.72 23.30 9.57
C ARG A 230 14.77 22.75 10.53
N ASP A 231 14.78 23.22 11.78
CA ASP A 231 15.96 23.12 12.64
C ASP A 231 15.83 22.03 13.71
N GLY A 232 15.31 20.86 13.35
CA GLY A 232 15.25 19.74 14.28
C GLY A 232 14.45 18.53 13.83
N ALA A 233 14.64 17.43 14.58
CA ALA A 233 13.82 16.23 14.48
C ALA A 233 12.68 16.29 15.51
N VAL A 234 11.50 15.86 15.12
CA VAL A 234 10.34 15.67 16.01
C VAL A 234 10.20 14.19 16.28
N ASP A 235 10.18 13.80 17.55
CA ASP A 235 10.15 12.39 17.98
C ASP A 235 11.25 11.55 17.29
N GLY A 236 12.43 12.17 17.08
CA GLY A 236 13.56 11.55 16.39
C GLY A 236 13.44 11.47 14.86
N VAL A 237 12.38 12.05 14.26
CA VAL A 237 12.14 12.07 12.81
C VAL A 237 12.33 13.48 12.24
N THR A 238 13.17 13.62 11.23
CA THR A 238 13.35 14.89 10.52
C THR A 238 12.15 15.12 9.59
N VAL A 239 11.44 16.24 9.73
CA VAL A 239 10.28 16.56 8.89
C VAL A 239 10.65 17.64 7.88
N LEU A 240 10.50 17.35 6.59
CA LEU A 240 10.94 18.25 5.52
C LEU A 240 9.86 18.41 4.45
N GLY A 241 9.81 19.61 3.85
CA GLY A 241 9.12 19.80 2.59
C GLY A 241 9.92 19.21 1.41
N LEU A 242 9.23 18.91 0.30
CA LEU A 242 9.87 18.30 -0.87
C LEU A 242 11.08 19.09 -1.42
N ARG A 243 11.04 20.42 -1.31
CA ARG A 243 12.10 21.32 -1.81
C ARG A 243 13.38 21.24 -0.98
N ASP A 244 13.26 20.93 0.30
CA ASP A 244 14.37 20.95 1.26
C ASP A 244 15.05 19.58 1.39
N LEU A 245 14.43 18.54 0.83
CA LEU A 245 14.90 17.16 0.92
C LEU A 245 16.31 16.94 0.35
N VAL A 246 16.55 17.35 -0.89
CA VAL A 246 17.86 17.17 -1.54
C VAL A 246 18.95 18.02 -0.87
N PRO A 247 18.73 19.32 -0.60
CA PRO A 247 19.66 20.11 0.19
C PRO A 247 20.00 19.44 1.52
N HIS A 248 19.01 19.00 2.30
CA HIS A 248 19.25 18.36 3.60
C HIS A 248 20.18 17.16 3.50
N VAL A 249 19.89 16.24 2.57
CA VAL A 249 20.68 15.01 2.40
C VAL A 249 22.12 15.30 1.94
N LEU A 250 22.32 16.33 1.11
CA LEU A 250 23.63 16.72 0.59
C LEU A 250 24.48 17.54 1.59
N HIS A 251 23.86 18.32 2.48
CA HIS A 251 24.58 19.07 3.52
C HIS A 251 25.00 18.19 4.70
N ALA A 252 24.42 16.99 4.83
CA ALA A 252 24.79 16.04 5.86
C ALA A 252 26.27 15.62 5.73
N ARG A 253 26.99 15.60 6.86
CA ARG A 253 28.44 15.32 6.86
C ARG A 253 28.75 13.93 6.28
N PRO A 254 29.69 13.82 5.32
CA PRO A 254 30.13 12.53 4.82
C PRO A 254 30.81 11.69 5.91
N ARG A 255 30.43 10.42 6.01
CA ARG A 255 30.97 9.41 6.93
C ARG A 255 31.45 8.14 6.22
N LEU A 256 31.01 7.93 4.99
CA LEU A 256 31.29 6.74 4.19
C LEU A 256 32.07 7.11 2.92
N THR A 257 33.03 6.27 2.56
CA THR A 257 33.74 6.35 1.27
C THR A 257 32.85 5.85 0.13
N ALA A 258 33.20 6.17 -1.12
CA ALA A 258 32.44 5.69 -2.29
C ALA A 258 32.35 4.15 -2.35
N SER A 259 33.41 3.43 -1.98
CA SER A 259 33.41 1.96 -1.94
C SER A 259 32.50 1.41 -0.84
N GLN A 260 32.49 2.05 0.34
CA GLN A 260 31.58 1.71 1.43
C GLN A 260 30.12 1.96 1.05
N VAL A 261 29.83 3.08 0.37
CA VAL A 261 28.49 3.38 -0.14
C VAL A 261 28.04 2.32 -1.15
N ALA A 262 28.90 1.93 -2.09
CA ALA A 262 28.57 0.90 -3.07
C ALA A 262 28.28 -0.46 -2.40
N HIS A 263 29.13 -0.88 -1.45
CA HIS A 263 28.94 -2.13 -0.69
C HIS A 263 27.66 -2.10 0.15
N LEU A 264 27.39 -0.98 0.82
CA LEU A 264 26.18 -0.78 1.62
C LEU A 264 24.92 -0.76 0.74
N ALA A 265 24.95 -0.09 -0.41
CA ALA A 265 23.83 -0.05 -1.34
C ALA A 265 23.52 -1.45 -1.91
N GLN A 266 24.55 -2.23 -2.26
CA GLN A 266 24.37 -3.61 -2.70
C GLN A 266 23.80 -4.50 -1.58
N THR A 267 24.25 -4.31 -0.35
CA THR A 267 23.75 -5.04 0.81
C THR A 267 22.31 -4.67 1.13
N ALA A 268 21.97 -3.38 1.13
CA ALA A 268 20.60 -2.89 1.29
C ALA A 268 19.68 -3.44 0.18
N ASN A 269 20.14 -3.50 -1.07
CA ASN A 269 19.34 -4.07 -2.17
C ASN A 269 19.05 -5.56 -2.00
N ARG A 270 19.92 -6.32 -1.30
CA ARG A 270 19.70 -7.73 -0.98
C ARG A 270 18.79 -7.92 0.23
N LEU A 271 19.02 -7.12 1.28
CA LEU A 271 18.25 -7.21 2.53
C LEU A 271 16.83 -6.66 2.37
N PHE A 272 16.64 -5.64 1.53
CA PHE A 272 15.35 -5.02 1.27
C PHE A 272 14.95 -5.25 -0.18
N PRO A 273 14.38 -6.43 -0.50
CA PRO A 273 13.96 -6.72 -1.87
C PRO A 273 12.88 -5.73 -2.33
N PRO A 274 12.75 -5.52 -3.66
CA PRO A 274 11.63 -4.76 -4.21
C PRO A 274 10.29 -5.27 -3.67
N ALA A 275 9.42 -4.36 -3.27
CA ALA A 275 8.06 -4.67 -2.93
C ALA A 275 7.40 -5.26 -4.17
N ALA A 276 7.06 -6.54 -4.07
CA ALA A 276 6.23 -7.20 -5.02
C ALA A 276 4.80 -6.64 -4.87
N SER A 277 4.07 -6.64 -5.97
CA SER A 277 2.66 -6.32 -5.89
C SER A 277 1.97 -7.33 -4.96
N ARG A 278 0.95 -6.93 -4.21
CA ARG A 278 0.12 -7.92 -3.48
C ARG A 278 -0.47 -8.96 -4.44
N ALA A 279 -0.64 -8.58 -5.72
CA ALA A 279 -1.00 -9.49 -6.80
C ALA A 279 0.06 -10.59 -7.05
N ASP A 280 1.35 -10.32 -6.90
CA ASP A 280 2.41 -11.34 -6.95
C ASP A 280 2.33 -12.29 -5.75
N HIS A 281 1.77 -11.84 -4.62
CA HIS A 281 1.47 -12.67 -3.46
C HIS A 281 0.13 -13.40 -3.55
N THR A 282 -0.72 -13.07 -4.53
CA THR A 282 -2.03 -13.69 -4.72
C THR A 282 -1.87 -14.96 -5.55
N VAL A 283 -2.01 -16.12 -4.93
CA VAL A 283 -2.09 -17.39 -5.66
C VAL A 283 -3.51 -17.60 -6.13
N THR A 284 -3.70 -17.78 -7.44
CA THR A 284 -4.99 -18.20 -8.00
C THR A 284 -5.21 -19.67 -7.66
N ILE A 285 -6.15 -19.93 -6.76
CA ILE A 285 -6.59 -21.27 -6.39
C ILE A 285 -7.78 -21.69 -7.25
N ASP A 286 -7.78 -22.94 -7.71
CA ASP A 286 -8.93 -23.50 -8.42
C ASP A 286 -10.08 -23.88 -7.47
N GLY A 287 -11.18 -24.39 -8.02
CA GLY A 287 -12.35 -24.76 -7.22
C GLY A 287 -12.09 -25.88 -6.22
N ALA A 288 -11.21 -26.83 -6.54
CA ALA A 288 -10.86 -27.94 -5.65
C ALA A 288 -9.95 -27.47 -4.50
N GLU A 289 -9.00 -26.59 -4.80
CA GLU A 289 -8.10 -25.97 -3.82
C GLU A 289 -8.84 -25.03 -2.87
N CYS A 290 -9.80 -24.27 -3.39
CA CYS A 290 -10.69 -23.45 -2.60
C CYS A 290 -11.56 -24.30 -1.65
N ALA A 291 -12.08 -25.44 -2.13
CA ALA A 291 -12.83 -26.37 -1.30
C ALA A 291 -11.97 -26.99 -0.20
N ALA A 292 -10.73 -27.39 -0.52
CA ALA A 292 -9.77 -27.91 0.46
C ALA A 292 -9.45 -26.87 1.54
N LEU A 293 -9.09 -25.64 1.15
CA LEU A 293 -8.80 -24.55 2.08
C LEU A 293 -10.02 -24.23 2.96
N THR A 294 -11.21 -24.19 2.37
CA THR A 294 -12.46 -23.92 3.11
C THR A 294 -12.77 -25.02 4.12
N GLY A 295 -12.47 -26.28 3.79
CA GLY A 295 -12.58 -27.42 4.71
C GLY A 295 -11.65 -27.24 5.92
N LEU A 296 -10.38 -26.91 5.69
CA LEU A 296 -9.39 -26.69 6.76
C LEU A 296 -9.78 -25.50 7.65
N LEU A 297 -10.23 -24.40 7.07
CA LEU A 297 -10.68 -23.22 7.82
C LEU A 297 -11.92 -23.51 8.68
N ARG A 298 -12.83 -24.34 8.17
CA ARG A 298 -14.01 -24.78 8.92
C ARG A 298 -13.61 -25.66 10.10
N GLU A 299 -12.68 -26.60 9.90
CA GLU A 299 -12.15 -27.44 10.98
C GLU A 299 -11.49 -26.61 12.09
N ILE A 300 -10.71 -25.58 11.73
CA ILE A 300 -10.11 -24.65 12.70
C ILE A 300 -11.20 -23.91 13.48
N LYS A 301 -12.23 -23.41 12.78
CA LYS A 301 -13.35 -22.70 13.40
C LYS A 301 -14.12 -23.60 14.37
N ASP A 302 -14.42 -24.83 13.97
CA ASP A 302 -15.20 -25.79 14.76
C ASP A 302 -14.43 -26.24 16.01
N ARG A 303 -13.09 -26.13 16.00
CA ARG A 303 -12.22 -26.39 17.16
C ARG A 303 -11.81 -25.12 17.93
N GLY A 304 -12.59 -24.05 17.82
CA GLY A 304 -12.37 -22.83 18.60
C GLY A 304 -11.08 -22.08 18.24
N GLY A 305 -10.57 -22.25 17.02
CA GLY A 305 -9.37 -21.58 16.52
C GLY A 305 -8.07 -22.37 16.67
N ASP A 306 -8.10 -23.61 17.16
CA ASP A 306 -6.88 -24.44 17.23
C ASP A 306 -6.48 -24.98 15.85
N ALA A 307 -5.42 -24.39 15.29
CA ALA A 307 -4.87 -24.79 14.00
C ALA A 307 -3.85 -25.92 14.07
N ARG A 308 -3.32 -26.28 15.24
CA ARG A 308 -2.25 -27.28 15.41
C ARG A 308 -2.45 -28.60 14.64
N PRO A 309 -3.64 -29.22 14.63
CA PRO A 309 -3.85 -30.49 13.92
C PRO A 309 -3.89 -30.34 12.39
N VAL A 310 -4.05 -29.12 11.89
CA VAL A 310 -4.24 -28.82 10.45
C VAL A 310 -2.98 -28.18 9.83
N LEU A 311 -1.99 -27.81 10.65
CA LEU A 311 -0.75 -27.14 10.22
C LEU A 311 0.05 -27.92 9.18
N SER A 312 0.10 -29.25 9.26
CA SER A 312 0.82 -30.07 8.27
C SER A 312 0.16 -30.04 6.90
N GLU A 313 -1.17 -29.99 6.86
CA GLU A 313 -1.94 -29.96 5.61
C GLU A 313 -1.93 -28.56 5.00
N LEU A 314 -2.02 -27.52 5.84
CA LEU A 314 -1.78 -26.14 5.42
C LEU A 314 -0.35 -25.94 4.87
N GLY A 315 0.66 -26.56 5.50
CA GLY A 315 2.03 -26.53 5.02
C GLY A 315 2.19 -27.19 3.66
N ARG A 316 1.59 -28.38 3.45
CA ARG A 316 1.56 -29.06 2.15
C ARG A 316 0.88 -28.22 1.07
N LEU A 317 -0.27 -27.63 1.40
CA LEU A 317 -1.00 -26.77 0.47
C LEU A 317 -0.17 -25.53 0.12
N ALA A 318 0.49 -24.91 1.10
CA ALA A 318 1.38 -23.78 0.88
C ALA A 318 2.57 -24.14 -0.03
N ASP A 319 3.26 -25.24 0.23
CA ASP A 319 4.38 -25.72 -0.59
C ASP A 319 3.94 -26.03 -2.03
N TYR A 320 2.76 -26.63 -2.21
CA TYR A 320 2.18 -26.92 -3.51
C TYR A 320 1.83 -25.64 -4.30
N LEU A 321 1.26 -24.65 -3.62
CA LEU A 321 0.93 -23.35 -4.21
C LEU A 321 2.18 -22.55 -4.58
N ASP A 322 3.22 -22.57 -3.74
CA ASP A 322 4.48 -21.87 -4.01
C ASP A 322 5.27 -22.55 -5.14
N GLY A 323 5.28 -23.89 -5.21
CA GLY A 323 5.85 -24.64 -6.34
C GLY A 323 5.20 -24.30 -7.69
N ARG A 324 3.88 -24.03 -7.70
CA ARG A 324 3.15 -23.62 -8.91
C ARG A 324 3.44 -22.17 -9.30
N ARG A 325 3.70 -21.28 -8.33
CA ARG A 325 4.16 -19.91 -8.59
C ARG A 325 5.50 -19.89 -9.34
N TYR A 326 6.42 -20.79 -8.99
CA TYR A 326 7.71 -20.91 -9.71
C TYR A 326 7.56 -21.52 -11.10
N ALA A 327 6.65 -22.50 -11.28
CA ALA A 327 6.39 -23.10 -12.59
C ALA A 327 5.69 -22.17 -13.59
N SER A 328 5.05 -21.10 -13.12
CA SER A 328 4.32 -20.12 -13.94
C SER A 328 5.08 -18.81 -14.19
N SER A 329 6.30 -18.68 -13.68
CA SER A 329 7.21 -17.58 -14.03
C SER A 329 7.89 -17.91 -15.37
N PRO A 330 7.87 -17.04 -16.40
CA PRO A 330 8.49 -17.34 -17.68
C PRO A 330 10.01 -17.21 -17.56
N THR A 331 10.67 -18.28 -17.12
CA THR A 331 12.11 -18.47 -17.27
C THR A 331 12.37 -19.35 -18.49
N ASP A 332 13.02 -18.73 -19.48
CA ASP A 332 13.80 -19.32 -20.57
C ASP A 332 13.58 -20.82 -20.85
N SER A 333 12.74 -21.08 -21.85
CA SER A 333 12.81 -22.32 -22.62
C SER A 333 14.08 -22.31 -23.47
N ALA A 334 15.22 -22.66 -22.88
CA ALA A 334 16.41 -23.02 -23.63
C ALA A 334 17.30 -23.98 -22.84
N THR A 335 17.47 -25.19 -23.38
CA THR A 335 18.47 -26.23 -23.01
C THR A 335 18.23 -26.90 -21.65
N ARG A 336 18.34 -28.22 -21.42
CA ARG A 336 18.76 -29.45 -22.11
C ARG A 336 18.10 -30.59 -21.28
N GLY A 337 17.72 -31.72 -21.85
CA GLY A 337 18.62 -32.87 -21.93
C GLY A 337 18.98 -33.45 -20.54
N SER A 338 18.37 -34.59 -20.21
CA SER A 338 18.95 -35.74 -19.50
C SER A 338 19.92 -35.48 -18.33
N GLY A 339 19.56 -35.94 -17.12
CA GLY A 339 20.56 -36.42 -16.16
C GLY A 339 20.21 -36.27 -14.68
N SER A 340 19.88 -37.42 -14.07
CA SER A 340 19.86 -37.74 -12.64
C SER A 340 20.64 -36.85 -11.65
N ARG A 341 20.01 -36.46 -10.54
CA ARG A 341 20.29 -36.97 -9.17
C ARG A 341 19.51 -36.15 -8.14
N ARG A 342 18.49 -36.78 -7.55
CA ARG A 342 17.84 -36.32 -6.31
C ARG A 342 18.85 -36.40 -5.16
N ARG A 343 19.17 -35.27 -4.54
CA ARG A 343 19.73 -35.20 -3.19
C ARG A 343 18.72 -34.50 -2.30
N SER A 344 18.03 -35.29 -1.48
CA SER A 344 17.13 -34.84 -0.42
C SER A 344 17.94 -34.41 0.80
N SER A 345 17.85 -33.14 1.21
CA SER A 345 18.30 -32.70 2.53
C SER A 345 17.11 -32.59 3.48
N ARG A 346 17.06 -33.56 4.40
CA ARG A 346 16.25 -33.58 5.63
C ARG A 346 16.48 -32.31 6.45
N TRP A 347 15.40 -31.67 6.89
CA TRP A 347 15.41 -30.88 8.12
C TRP A 347 14.59 -31.60 9.18
N ARG A 348 15.29 -32.03 10.24
CA ARG A 348 14.73 -32.61 11.46
C ARG A 348 14.10 -31.50 12.29
N THR A 349 12.85 -31.72 12.68
CA THR A 349 12.21 -31.13 13.84
C THR A 349 12.86 -31.67 15.13
N GLN A 350 13.20 -30.79 16.06
CA GLN A 350 13.29 -31.14 17.47
C GLN A 350 12.60 -30.06 18.29
N ALA A 351 11.47 -30.47 18.86
CA ALA A 351 10.79 -29.82 19.97
C ALA A 351 11.55 -30.10 21.27
N LEU A 352 11.50 -29.16 22.21
CA LEU A 352 11.62 -29.45 23.64
C LEU A 352 10.64 -28.54 24.39
N ALA A 353 9.75 -29.22 25.10
CA ALA A 353 8.78 -28.65 26.02
C ALA A 353 9.36 -28.64 27.45
N SER A 354 8.74 -27.78 28.27
CA SER A 354 8.53 -27.87 29.72
C SER A 354 9.74 -27.84 30.68
N SER A 355 9.77 -26.85 31.57
CA SER A 355 9.28 -27.01 32.96
C SER A 355 9.35 -25.72 33.79
N THR A 356 8.32 -25.55 34.63
CA THR A 356 8.10 -24.67 35.80
C THR A 356 9.29 -24.71 36.79
N THR A 357 9.57 -23.77 37.71
CA THR A 357 8.76 -23.26 38.84
C THR A 357 9.55 -22.18 39.63
N SER A 358 8.86 -21.14 40.15
CA SER A 358 9.05 -20.40 41.44
C SER A 358 10.44 -19.87 41.91
N THR A 359 10.54 -18.58 42.25
CA THR A 359 10.34 -17.98 43.61
C THR A 359 10.99 -16.58 43.75
N SER A 360 10.22 -15.63 44.32
CA SER A 360 10.60 -14.45 45.13
C SER A 360 11.56 -13.35 44.63
N GLY A 361 11.19 -12.09 44.92
CA GLY A 361 12.15 -11.15 45.54
C GLY A 361 12.25 -9.74 44.96
N VAL A 362 11.32 -8.85 45.34
CA VAL A 362 11.54 -7.46 45.81
C VAL A 362 12.78 -6.70 45.30
N ARG A 363 12.58 -5.59 44.57
CA ARG A 363 13.00 -4.23 45.00
C ARG A 363 12.57 -3.13 44.02
N ARG A 364 11.82 -2.18 44.57
CA ARG A 364 11.60 -0.83 44.03
C ARG A 364 12.92 -0.05 44.00
N ARG A 365 13.16 0.75 42.95
CA ARG A 365 13.87 2.03 43.09
C ARG A 365 13.50 2.98 41.95
N ALA A 366 13.08 4.17 42.37
CA ALA A 366 12.82 5.35 41.57
C ALA A 366 14.11 6.09 41.23
N TYR A 367 14.14 6.78 40.09
CA TYR A 367 14.90 8.02 39.82
C TYR A 367 14.11 8.71 38.69
N ARG A 368 13.33 9.77 38.95
CA ARG A 368 13.69 11.18 39.26
C ARG A 368 14.36 11.89 38.09
N ARG A 369 13.57 12.80 37.52
CA ARG A 369 13.89 13.95 36.66
C ARG A 369 15.34 14.42 36.74
N ILE A 370 15.91 14.69 35.56
CA ILE A 370 16.52 15.98 35.24
C ILE A 370 15.86 16.45 33.95
#